data_AF-A0A7Y2G6F0-F1
#
_entry.id   AF-A0A7Y2G6F0-F1
#
_cell.length_a   1.000
_cell.length_b   1.000
_cell.length_c   1.000
_cell.angle_alpha   90.00
_cell.angle_beta   90.00
_cell.angle_gamma   90.00
#
_symmetry.space_group_name_H-M   'P 1'
#
loop_
_entity.id
_entity.type
_entity.pdbx_description
1 polymer ?
#
loop_
_entity_poly.entity_id
_entity_poly.type
_entity_poly.pdbx_seq_one_letter_code
_entity_poly.pdbx_strand_id
1 'polypeptide(L)'
;AQLFTRLADDGYEHLVIETSPAMASILDEALREDGLDGLRALYAQRGGEPAFFGMEEEAELLAAARATSNAKSPVLLGVDYEVASDPVLLRRLQEKRKPKAASAAMDTLVAASDAAWAKYFKTSGPQYIFSFSGDPELVRAVEAAWQKRDEEAAWILDTIEETLEINRRWVSGEGWQSNARRAALLRSNFLRHWRDHASRRGDGPKMMLKLGASHLVRGRNMVETFDLGALLPEIAAMADKRTVSLFVVPGPGSMTAVLNPTNWTYIEAPGKDSYAKDLGAVMDAAFDDGFTLIDLRALRPHMRPQLADAHVDLARIIHGFDYMLVLTGGTASGELDHFAPPRSVE
;
A
#
# COMPACT_ATOMS: atom_id res chain seq x y z
N ALA A 1 9.77 4.84 -10.92
CA ALA A 1 10.58 6.06 -10.70
C ALA A 1 10.27 7.23 -11.67
N GLN A 2 10.42 7.06 -12.98
CA GLN A 2 10.45 8.17 -13.96
C GLN A 2 9.25 9.14 -13.91
N LEU A 3 8.03 8.63 -13.75
CA LEU A 3 6.84 9.49 -13.69
C LEU A 3 6.88 10.45 -12.50
N PHE A 4 7.25 9.97 -11.30
CA PHE A 4 7.33 10.82 -10.12
C PHE A 4 8.41 11.90 -10.29
N THR A 5 9.58 11.54 -10.82
CA THR A 5 10.65 12.50 -11.10
C THR A 5 10.16 13.64 -11.99
N ARG A 6 9.38 13.35 -13.04
CA ARG A 6 8.77 14.39 -13.89
C ARG A 6 7.70 15.20 -13.17
N LEU A 7 6.85 14.55 -12.38
CA LEU A 7 5.82 15.25 -11.60
C LEU A 7 6.43 16.17 -10.54
N ALA A 8 7.61 15.85 -10.00
CA ALA A 8 8.31 16.70 -9.05
C ALA A 8 8.68 18.07 -9.66
N ASP A 9 9.05 18.11 -10.95
CA ASP A 9 9.28 19.36 -11.69
C ASP A 9 8.00 20.23 -11.76
N ASP A 10 6.82 19.60 -11.73
CA ASP A 10 5.51 20.24 -11.70
C ASP A 10 4.98 20.51 -10.27
N GLY A 11 5.83 20.35 -9.25
CA GLY A 11 5.52 20.66 -7.85
C GLY A 11 4.81 19.55 -7.09
N TYR A 12 4.84 18.30 -7.57
CA TYR A 12 4.44 17.15 -6.75
C TYR A 12 5.52 16.86 -5.70
N GLU A 13 5.10 16.79 -4.44
CA GLU A 13 6.04 16.71 -3.31
C GLU A 13 5.90 15.40 -2.52
N HIS A 14 4.77 14.69 -2.65
CA HIS A 14 4.50 13.48 -1.86
C HIS A 14 4.09 12.30 -2.73
N LEU A 15 4.63 11.13 -2.37
CA LEU A 15 4.24 9.84 -2.91
C LEU A 15 3.42 9.10 -1.85
N VAL A 16 2.15 8.90 -2.13
CA VAL A 16 1.23 8.15 -1.28
C VAL A 16 1.26 6.68 -1.71
N ILE A 17 1.47 5.78 -0.75
CA ILE A 17 1.77 4.36 -1.00
C ILE A 17 0.89 3.42 -0.17
N GLU A 18 0.67 2.21 -0.71
CA GLU A 18 -0.15 1.14 -0.12
C GLU A 18 0.60 0.36 0.99
N THR A 19 1.08 1.07 1.99
CA THR A 19 1.61 0.52 3.24
C THR A 19 1.13 1.37 4.41
N SER A 20 1.40 0.94 5.64
CA SER A 20 0.98 1.70 6.81
C SER A 20 1.68 3.06 6.92
N PRO A 21 1.03 4.07 7.51
CA PRO A 21 1.67 5.37 7.76
C PRO A 21 2.98 5.26 8.54
N ALA A 22 3.03 4.37 9.54
CA ALA A 22 4.22 4.16 10.35
C ALA A 22 5.36 3.54 9.52
N MET A 23 5.07 2.51 8.73
CA MET A 23 6.08 1.87 7.89
C MET A 23 6.56 2.80 6.78
N ALA A 24 5.67 3.59 6.17
CA ALA A 24 6.07 4.63 5.22
C ALA A 24 7.05 5.65 5.82
N SER A 25 6.85 6.05 7.09
CA SER A 25 7.80 6.93 7.80
C SER A 25 9.15 6.25 7.97
N ILE A 26 9.18 4.96 8.30
CA ILE A 26 10.42 4.20 8.47
C ILE A 26 11.16 4.03 7.12
N LEU A 27 10.44 3.76 6.03
CA LEU A 27 11.00 3.73 4.68
C LEU A 27 11.60 5.09 4.29
N ASP A 28 10.88 6.17 4.59
CA ASP A 28 11.31 7.55 4.31
C ASP A 28 12.55 7.94 5.14
N GLU A 29 12.62 7.51 6.40
CA GLU A 29 13.79 7.66 7.28
C GLU A 29 15.00 6.89 6.74
N ALA A 30 14.85 5.61 6.37
CA ALA A 30 15.92 4.79 5.82
C ALA A 30 16.49 5.38 4.52
N LEU A 31 15.62 5.84 3.61
CA LEU A 31 16.01 6.53 2.39
C LEU A 31 16.72 7.86 2.65
N ARG A 32 16.29 8.61 3.67
CA ARG A 32 16.94 9.87 4.07
C ARG A 32 18.35 9.63 4.60
N GLU A 33 18.56 8.52 5.29
CA GLU A 33 19.84 8.18 5.92
C GLU A 33 20.88 7.74 4.90
N ASP A 34 20.53 6.81 4.01
CA ASP A 34 21.51 6.22 3.08
C ASP A 34 20.90 5.77 1.73
N GLY A 35 19.83 6.42 1.29
CA GLY A 35 19.19 6.12 0.00
C GLY A 35 18.78 4.64 -0.12
N LEU A 36 19.07 4.04 -1.28
CA LEU A 36 18.77 2.62 -1.53
C LEU A 36 19.50 1.68 -0.57
N ASP A 37 20.72 2.01 -0.14
CA ASP A 37 21.46 1.16 0.80
C ASP A 37 20.81 1.18 2.20
N GLY A 38 20.22 2.32 2.59
CA GLY A 38 19.37 2.41 3.78
C GLY A 38 18.16 1.49 3.70
N LEU A 39 17.47 1.42 2.55
CA LEU A 39 16.37 0.47 2.34
C LEU A 39 16.85 -0.98 2.38
N ARG A 40 17.98 -1.31 1.74
CA ARG A 40 18.56 -2.66 1.79
C ARG A 40 18.89 -3.06 3.23
N ALA A 41 19.47 -2.15 4.00
CA ALA A 41 19.78 -2.38 5.42
C ALA A 41 18.52 -2.58 6.27
N LEU A 42 17.44 -1.86 5.96
CA LEU A 42 16.14 -2.06 6.60
C LEU A 42 15.56 -3.43 6.22
N TYR A 43 15.52 -3.79 4.94
CA TYR A 43 14.89 -5.03 4.46
C TYR A 43 15.64 -6.29 4.91
N ALA A 44 16.95 -6.18 5.17
CA ALA A 44 17.72 -7.25 5.79
C ALA A 44 17.26 -7.58 7.24
N GLN A 45 16.48 -6.71 7.88
CA GLN A 45 15.93 -6.95 9.21
C GLN A 45 14.60 -7.70 9.14
N ARG A 46 14.30 -8.51 10.17
CA ARG A 46 12.99 -9.14 10.31
C ARG A 46 11.89 -8.06 10.37
N GLY A 47 10.94 -8.17 9.44
CA GLY A 47 9.82 -7.24 9.26
C GLY A 47 10.20 -5.92 8.58
N GLY A 48 11.42 -5.81 8.04
CA GLY A 48 11.88 -4.59 7.37
C GLY A 48 11.31 -4.38 5.98
N GLU A 49 10.92 -5.47 5.32
CA GLU A 49 10.34 -5.48 3.98
C GLU A 49 8.80 -5.52 4.09
N PRO A 50 8.10 -4.40 3.83
CA PRO A 50 6.64 -4.42 3.81
C PRO A 50 6.13 -5.21 2.60
N ALA A 51 4.98 -5.87 2.77
CA ALA A 51 4.32 -6.54 1.67
C ALA A 51 4.15 -5.59 0.47
N PHE A 52 4.38 -6.12 -0.74
CA PHE A 52 4.33 -5.39 -2.02
C PHE A 52 5.47 -4.40 -2.30
N PHE A 53 6.40 -4.16 -1.37
CA PHE A 53 7.50 -3.19 -1.54
C PHE A 53 8.90 -3.82 -1.52
N GLY A 54 9.00 -5.15 -1.52
CA GLY A 54 10.28 -5.88 -1.60
C GLY A 54 10.92 -5.95 -2.97
N MET A 55 10.26 -5.39 -3.99
CA MET A 55 10.75 -5.39 -5.37
C MET A 55 11.76 -4.27 -5.63
N GLU A 56 12.74 -4.53 -6.51
CA GLU A 56 13.79 -3.58 -6.87
C GLU A 56 13.22 -2.29 -7.47
N GLU A 57 12.31 -2.38 -8.44
CA GLU A 57 11.72 -1.21 -9.09
C GLU A 57 10.80 -0.39 -8.15
N GLU A 58 10.24 -1.02 -7.11
CA GLU A 58 9.52 -0.31 -6.05
C GLU A 58 10.51 0.47 -5.17
N ALA A 59 11.63 -0.16 -4.76
CA ALA A 59 12.67 0.52 -4.01
C ALA A 59 13.26 1.71 -4.79
N GLU A 60 13.49 1.55 -6.10
CA GLU A 60 13.90 2.64 -6.98
C GLU A 60 12.86 3.76 -7.08
N LEU A 61 11.56 3.43 -7.13
CA LEU A 61 10.49 4.43 -7.10
C LEU A 61 10.53 5.23 -5.80
N LEU A 62 10.63 4.56 -4.65
CA LEU A 62 10.66 5.22 -3.35
C LEU A 62 11.90 6.12 -3.23
N ALA A 63 13.07 5.61 -3.62
CA ALA A 63 14.33 6.36 -3.60
C ALA A 63 14.30 7.57 -4.53
N ALA A 64 13.81 7.40 -5.76
CA ALA A 64 13.66 8.50 -6.71
C ALA A 64 12.71 9.57 -6.16
N ALA A 65 11.57 9.17 -5.59
CA ALA A 65 10.62 10.11 -5.02
C ALA A 65 11.23 10.94 -3.90
N ARG A 66 11.96 10.28 -2.98
CA ARG A 66 12.67 10.96 -1.90
C ARG A 66 13.75 11.92 -2.41
N ALA A 67 14.53 11.49 -3.40
CA ALA A 67 15.64 12.27 -3.94
C ALA A 67 15.18 13.50 -4.73
N THR A 68 14.03 13.44 -5.39
CA THR A 68 13.54 14.53 -6.27
C THR A 68 12.53 15.44 -5.59
N SER A 69 11.93 15.03 -4.47
CA SER A 69 10.95 15.84 -3.76
C SER A 69 11.61 17.02 -3.02
N ASN A 70 10.92 18.16 -3.04
CA ASN A 70 11.29 19.35 -2.28
C ASN A 70 10.65 19.39 -0.87
N ALA A 71 9.92 18.35 -0.46
CA ALA A 71 9.28 18.29 0.84
C ALA A 71 10.32 18.23 1.97
N LYS A 72 10.11 19.03 3.02
CA LYS A 72 10.98 19.04 4.22
C LYS A 72 10.65 17.94 5.23
N SER A 73 9.51 17.26 5.08
CA SER A 73 8.98 16.22 5.96
C SER A 73 7.90 15.41 5.22
N PRO A 74 7.64 14.17 5.66
CA PRO A 74 7.88 12.95 4.91
C PRO A 74 7.39 13.00 3.46
N VAL A 75 8.20 12.45 2.56
CA VAL A 75 7.88 12.33 1.14
C VAL A 75 6.95 11.14 0.91
N LEU A 76 7.20 10.04 1.62
CA LEU A 76 6.36 8.85 1.56
C LEU A 76 5.22 8.95 2.56
N LEU A 77 3.99 8.81 2.07
CA LEU A 77 2.78 8.86 2.87
C LEU A 77 2.05 7.52 2.77
N GLY A 78 2.20 6.68 3.79
CA GLY A 78 1.46 5.42 3.87
C GLY A 78 -0.01 5.68 4.18
N VAL A 79 -0.93 4.90 3.61
CA VAL A 79 -2.36 5.02 3.89
C VAL A 79 -3.02 3.73 4.33
N ASP A 80 -2.37 2.58 4.20
CA ASP A 80 -3.02 1.29 4.41
C ASP A 80 -2.83 0.73 5.84
N TYR A 81 -3.25 -0.51 6.05
CA TYR A 81 -2.82 -1.39 7.13
C TYR A 81 -1.42 -1.99 6.88
N GLU A 82 -0.88 -2.73 7.84
CA GLU A 82 0.47 -3.29 7.76
C GLU A 82 0.47 -4.81 7.61
N VAL A 83 1.22 -5.35 6.64
CA VAL A 83 1.36 -6.81 6.49
C VAL A 83 2.84 -7.15 6.65
N ALA A 84 3.12 -7.97 7.67
CA ALA A 84 4.43 -8.52 8.02
C ALA A 84 5.49 -7.57 8.61
N SER A 85 5.25 -6.25 8.65
CA SER A 85 6.22 -5.31 9.27
C SER A 85 6.03 -5.12 10.78
N ASP A 86 5.18 -5.93 11.43
CA ASP A 86 4.95 -5.84 12.87
C ASP A 86 6.25 -5.90 13.72
N PRO A 87 7.29 -6.69 13.40
CA PRO A 87 8.49 -6.71 14.22
C PRO A 87 9.25 -5.37 14.24
N VAL A 88 9.23 -4.60 13.15
CA VAL A 88 9.87 -3.27 13.11
C VAL A 88 9.04 -2.27 13.90
N LEU A 89 7.72 -2.27 13.70
CA LEU A 89 6.80 -1.40 14.41
C LEU A 89 6.86 -1.62 15.93
N LEU A 90 6.93 -2.88 16.36
CA LEU A 90 7.06 -3.25 17.76
C LEU A 90 8.43 -2.81 18.34
N ARG A 91 9.53 -2.91 17.58
CA ARG A 91 10.84 -2.38 18.01
C ARG A 91 10.80 -0.87 18.24
N ARG A 92 10.18 -0.12 17.32
CA ARG A 92 10.00 1.34 17.44
C ARG A 92 9.21 1.71 18.70
N LEU A 93 8.18 0.93 19.03
CA LEU A 93 7.45 1.10 20.29
C LEU A 93 8.30 0.74 21.52
N GLN A 94 9.13 -0.31 21.46
CA GLN A 94 10.00 -0.73 22.57
C GLN A 94 11.02 0.35 22.96
N GLU A 95 11.55 1.10 22.00
CA GLU A 95 12.52 2.19 22.22
C GLU A 95 11.94 3.40 22.97
N LYS A 96 10.62 3.60 22.89
CA LYS A 96 9.95 4.73 23.54
C LYS A 96 9.85 4.57 25.05
N ARG A 97 9.96 5.69 25.78
CA ARG A 97 9.72 5.71 27.23
C ARG A 97 8.24 5.43 27.53
N LYS A 98 7.98 4.46 28.41
CA LYS A 98 6.62 4.02 28.76
C LYS A 98 6.51 3.59 30.24
N PRO A 99 5.30 3.56 30.82
CA PRO A 99 5.08 3.03 32.17
C PRO A 99 5.46 1.54 32.30
N LYS A 100 5.79 1.08 33.52
CA LYS A 100 6.13 -0.34 33.77
C LYS A 100 5.02 -1.30 33.34
N ALA A 101 3.76 -0.94 33.58
CA ALA A 101 2.60 -1.73 33.14
C ALA A 101 2.54 -1.85 31.61
N ALA A 102 2.78 -0.74 30.89
CA ALA A 102 2.84 -0.74 29.43
C ALA A 102 4.01 -1.59 28.92
N SER A 103 5.16 -1.55 29.60
CA SER A 103 6.30 -2.42 29.26
C SER A 103 5.94 -3.91 29.35
N ALA A 104 5.28 -4.33 30.43
CA ALA A 104 4.88 -5.73 30.60
C ALA A 104 3.84 -6.18 29.56
N ALA A 105 2.87 -5.33 29.24
CA ALA A 105 1.92 -5.61 28.16
C ALA A 105 2.62 -5.69 26.79
N MET A 106 3.59 -4.79 26.56
CA MET A 106 4.38 -4.76 25.32
C MET A 106 5.23 -6.03 25.18
N ASP A 107 5.87 -6.49 26.26
CA ASP A 107 6.64 -7.73 26.24
C ASP A 107 5.77 -8.94 25.87
N THR A 108 4.52 -8.95 26.34
CA THR A 108 3.53 -9.99 25.98
C THR A 108 3.16 -9.93 24.50
N LEU A 109 2.90 -8.73 23.98
CA LEU A 109 2.60 -8.51 22.55
C LEU A 109 3.78 -8.92 21.66
N VAL A 110 5.01 -8.54 22.02
CA VAL A 110 6.22 -8.92 21.28
C VAL A 110 6.44 -10.43 21.29
N ALA A 111 6.28 -11.08 22.45
CA ALA A 111 6.41 -12.54 22.55
C ALA A 111 5.39 -13.27 21.67
N ALA A 112 4.16 -12.74 21.54
CA ALA A 112 3.15 -13.32 20.66
C ALA A 112 3.53 -13.17 19.17
N SER A 113 4.02 -11.99 18.76
CA SER A 113 4.57 -11.77 17.42
C SER A 113 5.72 -12.75 17.13
N ASP A 114 6.67 -12.87 18.06
CA ASP A 114 7.82 -13.76 17.91
C ASP A 114 7.42 -15.23 17.76
N ALA A 115 6.47 -15.69 18.57
CA ALA A 115 5.96 -17.05 18.48
C ALA A 115 5.23 -17.33 17.15
N ALA A 116 4.45 -16.36 16.65
CA ALA A 116 3.77 -16.44 15.36
C ALA A 116 4.80 -16.57 14.22
N TRP A 117 5.80 -15.68 14.18
CA TRP A 117 6.88 -15.71 13.20
C TRP A 117 7.72 -16.99 13.27
N ALA A 118 8.07 -17.46 14.47
CA ALA A 118 8.79 -18.74 14.63
C ALA A 118 7.98 -19.92 14.04
N LYS A 119 6.67 -19.92 14.23
CA LYS A 119 5.78 -20.93 13.65
C LYS A 119 5.69 -20.82 12.13
N TYR A 120 5.61 -19.60 11.59
CA TYR A 120 5.67 -19.36 10.15
C TYR A 120 6.97 -19.95 9.57
N PHE A 121 8.14 -19.59 10.09
CA PHE A 121 9.42 -20.09 9.55
C PHE A 121 9.56 -21.61 9.63
N LYS A 122 8.98 -22.25 10.65
CA LYS A 122 8.99 -23.71 10.78
C LYS A 122 8.07 -24.43 9.79
N THR A 123 6.96 -23.80 9.39
CA THR A 123 5.87 -24.48 8.65
C THR A 123 5.63 -23.93 7.25
N SER A 124 6.18 -22.75 6.96
CA SER A 124 5.90 -21.93 5.79
C SER A 124 4.40 -21.62 5.60
N GLY A 125 3.62 -21.68 6.68
CA GLY A 125 2.18 -21.45 6.66
C GLY A 125 1.85 -19.96 6.84
N PRO A 126 1.40 -19.23 5.80
CA PRO A 126 1.18 -17.78 5.88
C PRO A 126 0.11 -17.38 6.90
N GLN A 127 -0.83 -18.29 7.22
CA GLN A 127 -1.80 -18.10 8.30
C GLN A 127 -1.17 -17.96 9.69
N TYR A 128 0.13 -18.21 9.85
CA TYR A 128 0.86 -18.03 11.11
C TYR A 128 1.68 -16.74 11.16
N ILE A 129 1.70 -15.94 10.09
CA ILE A 129 2.26 -14.58 10.17
C ILE A 129 1.41 -13.78 11.16
N PHE A 130 2.06 -12.94 11.99
CA PHE A 130 1.37 -12.26 13.09
C PHE A 130 0.20 -11.41 12.60
N SER A 131 0.34 -10.70 11.46
CA SER A 131 -0.76 -9.95 10.84
C SER A 131 -2.04 -10.77 10.60
N PHE A 132 -1.97 -12.10 10.46
CA PHE A 132 -3.12 -12.98 10.20
C PHE A 132 -3.54 -13.84 11.41
N SER A 133 -2.68 -13.96 12.42
CA SER A 133 -2.88 -14.88 13.55
C SER A 133 -2.88 -14.21 14.92
N GLY A 134 -2.43 -12.96 15.00
CA GLY A 134 -2.36 -12.20 16.24
C GLY A 134 -3.74 -11.85 16.80
N ASP A 135 -3.79 -11.68 18.12
CA ASP A 135 -4.99 -11.28 18.84
C ASP A 135 -4.99 -9.75 19.07
N PRO A 136 -5.97 -8.99 18.55
CA PRO A 136 -6.06 -7.55 18.76
C PRO A 136 -6.18 -7.15 20.24
N GLU A 137 -6.65 -8.04 21.14
CA GLU A 137 -6.71 -7.75 22.58
C GLU A 137 -5.31 -7.52 23.19
N LEU A 138 -4.26 -8.10 22.61
CA LEU A 138 -2.89 -7.85 23.06
C LEU A 138 -2.47 -6.40 22.82
N VAL A 139 -2.91 -5.81 21.70
CA VAL A 139 -2.65 -4.39 21.40
C VAL A 139 -3.45 -3.51 22.35
N ARG A 140 -4.75 -3.78 22.53
CA ARG A 140 -5.64 -3.06 23.46
C ARG A 140 -5.10 -3.07 24.90
N ALA A 141 -4.48 -4.16 25.34
CA ALA A 141 -3.82 -4.23 26.64
C ALA A 141 -2.64 -3.24 26.77
N VAL A 142 -1.83 -3.09 25.72
CA VAL A 142 -0.76 -2.08 25.67
C VAL A 142 -1.35 -0.67 25.72
N GLU A 143 -2.39 -0.40 24.92
CA GLU A 143 -3.04 0.91 24.88
C GLU A 143 -3.63 1.32 26.23
N ALA A 144 -4.33 0.39 26.91
CA ALA A 144 -4.92 0.60 28.22
C ALA A 144 -3.86 0.90 29.28
N ALA A 145 -2.69 0.27 29.20
CA ALA A 145 -1.57 0.48 30.09
C ALA A 145 -0.72 1.72 29.75
N TRP A 146 -0.88 2.29 28.55
CA TRP A 146 -0.11 3.42 28.02
C TRP A 146 -1.01 4.58 27.55
N GLN A 147 -1.81 5.13 28.46
CA GLN A 147 -2.76 6.20 28.14
C GLN A 147 -2.09 7.51 27.70
N LYS A 148 -0.94 7.87 28.28
CA LYS A 148 -0.18 9.08 27.94
C LYS A 148 0.94 8.78 26.94
N ARG A 149 0.57 8.17 25.81
CA ARG A 149 1.47 7.89 24.68
C ARG A 149 1.58 9.10 23.76
N ASP A 150 2.68 9.20 23.03
CA ASP A 150 2.82 10.20 21.97
C ASP A 150 2.05 9.80 20.70
N GLU A 151 1.93 10.71 19.73
CA GLU A 151 1.16 10.52 18.51
C GLU A 151 1.69 9.35 17.66
N GLU A 152 3.01 9.21 17.55
CA GLU A 152 3.65 8.12 16.81
C GLU A 152 3.32 6.77 17.46
N ALA A 153 3.43 6.65 18.78
CA ALA A 153 3.07 5.43 19.50
C ALA A 153 1.58 5.10 19.36
N ALA A 154 0.70 6.11 19.42
CA ALA A 154 -0.72 5.92 19.17
C ALA A 154 -0.97 5.38 17.76
N TRP A 155 -0.35 5.99 16.74
CA TRP A 155 -0.57 5.58 15.35
C TRP A 155 -0.01 4.17 15.06
N ILE A 156 1.13 3.81 15.63
CA ILE A 156 1.66 2.44 15.50
C ILE A 156 0.72 1.42 16.15
N LEU A 157 0.20 1.68 17.36
CA LEU A 157 -0.73 0.78 18.03
C LEU A 157 -2.06 0.66 17.25
N ASP A 158 -2.63 1.78 16.80
CA ASP A 158 -3.81 1.79 15.92
C ASP A 158 -3.57 0.95 14.65
N THR A 159 -2.39 1.09 14.03
CA THR A 159 -2.02 0.35 12.81
C THR A 159 -1.99 -1.16 13.06
N ILE A 160 -1.37 -1.59 14.14
CA ILE A 160 -1.26 -3.02 14.47
C ILE A 160 -2.65 -3.57 14.82
N GLU A 161 -3.46 -2.86 15.62
CA GLU A 161 -4.81 -3.32 15.95
C GLU A 161 -5.69 -3.43 14.70
N GLU A 162 -5.73 -2.39 13.86
CA GLU A 162 -6.53 -2.40 12.63
C GLU A 162 -6.08 -3.51 11.68
N THR A 163 -4.78 -3.76 11.60
CA THR A 163 -4.23 -4.89 10.84
C THR A 163 -4.82 -6.22 11.27
N LEU A 164 -4.74 -6.50 12.58
CA LEU A 164 -5.23 -7.75 13.15
C LEU A 164 -6.74 -7.88 12.99
N GLU A 165 -7.49 -6.81 13.19
CA GLU A 165 -8.95 -6.80 13.04
C GLU A 165 -9.43 -6.99 11.60
N ILE A 166 -8.78 -6.34 10.63
CA ILE A 166 -9.07 -6.51 9.21
C ILE A 166 -8.82 -7.97 8.82
N ASN A 167 -7.63 -8.50 9.11
CA ASN A 167 -7.26 -9.85 8.71
C ASN A 167 -8.07 -10.92 9.45
N ARG A 168 -8.43 -10.72 10.72
CA ARG A 168 -9.29 -11.64 11.47
C ARG A 168 -10.65 -11.83 10.77
N ARG A 169 -11.25 -10.74 10.27
CA ARG A 169 -12.50 -10.79 9.50
C ARG A 169 -12.32 -11.49 8.16
N TRP A 170 -11.22 -11.22 7.48
CA TRP A 170 -10.91 -11.90 6.22
C TRP A 170 -10.77 -13.41 6.43
N VAL A 171 -10.00 -13.84 7.44
CA VAL A 171 -9.81 -15.25 7.81
C VAL A 171 -11.11 -15.92 8.26
N SER A 172 -12.03 -15.19 8.92
CA SER A 172 -13.34 -15.72 9.34
C SER A 172 -14.38 -15.83 8.20
N GLY A 173 -14.03 -15.43 6.97
CA GLY A 173 -14.94 -15.43 5.83
C GLY A 173 -15.83 -14.18 5.72
N GLU A 174 -15.62 -13.16 6.57
CA GLU A 174 -16.30 -11.87 6.53
C GLU A 174 -15.61 -10.89 5.55
N GLY A 175 -15.41 -11.33 4.31
CA GLY A 175 -14.60 -10.61 3.31
C GLY A 175 -15.08 -9.20 3.02
N TRP A 176 -16.40 -8.97 2.94
CA TRP A 176 -16.94 -7.63 2.73
C TRP A 176 -16.67 -6.71 3.92
N GLN A 177 -16.87 -7.16 5.16
CA GLN A 177 -16.62 -6.39 6.36
C GLN A 177 -15.12 -6.06 6.52
N SER A 178 -14.25 -7.01 6.18
CA SER A 178 -12.81 -6.80 6.10
C SER A 178 -12.46 -5.66 5.14
N ASN A 179 -12.95 -5.76 3.89
CA ASN A 179 -12.68 -4.75 2.86
C ASN A 179 -13.29 -3.38 3.19
N ALA A 180 -14.47 -3.34 3.81
CA ALA A 180 -15.11 -2.11 4.24
C ALA A 180 -14.30 -1.42 5.35
N ARG A 181 -13.77 -2.19 6.30
CA ARG A 181 -12.89 -1.68 7.36
C ARG A 181 -11.57 -1.16 6.80
N ARG A 182 -10.92 -1.92 5.90
CA ARG A 182 -9.69 -1.48 5.21
C ARG A 182 -9.92 -0.19 4.42
N ALA A 183 -11.00 -0.09 3.63
CA ALA A 183 -11.34 1.13 2.90
C ALA A 183 -11.56 2.34 3.83
N ALA A 184 -12.20 2.14 4.98
CA ALA A 184 -12.36 3.20 5.98
C ALA A 184 -11.01 3.66 6.56
N LEU A 185 -10.09 2.71 6.82
CA LEU A 185 -8.73 2.99 7.29
C LEU A 185 -7.93 3.79 6.24
N LEU A 186 -7.91 3.37 4.98
CA LEU A 186 -7.25 4.09 3.88
C LEU A 186 -7.70 5.55 3.80
N ARG A 187 -9.01 5.74 3.79
CA ARG A 187 -9.62 7.09 3.75
C ARG A 187 -9.23 7.92 4.96
N SER A 188 -9.26 7.35 6.16
CA SER A 188 -8.90 8.04 7.40
C SER A 188 -7.43 8.46 7.40
N ASN A 189 -6.51 7.56 7.03
CA ASN A 189 -5.09 7.86 6.95
C ASN A 189 -4.78 8.91 5.88
N PHE A 190 -5.38 8.81 4.69
CA PHE A 190 -5.23 9.86 3.67
C PHE A 190 -5.72 11.22 4.17
N LEU A 191 -6.89 11.28 4.82
CA LEU A 191 -7.42 12.54 5.35
C LEU A 191 -6.55 13.13 6.45
N ARG A 192 -5.92 12.29 7.29
CA ARG A 192 -4.94 12.74 8.29
C ARG A 192 -3.78 13.46 7.60
N HIS A 193 -3.13 12.81 6.63
CA HIS A 193 -2.05 13.42 5.84
C HIS A 193 -2.50 14.69 5.13
N TRP A 194 -3.63 14.63 4.41
CA TRP A 194 -4.15 15.77 3.65
C TRP A 194 -4.39 16.99 4.55
N ARG A 195 -5.01 16.82 5.71
CA ARG A 195 -5.27 17.93 6.66
C ARG A 195 -3.99 18.51 7.22
N ASP A 196 -3.04 17.66 7.56
CA ASP A 196 -1.73 18.09 8.08
C ASP A 196 -1.03 19.02 7.06
N HIS A 197 -1.04 18.66 5.78
CA HIS A 197 -0.45 19.50 4.73
C HIS A 197 -1.31 20.71 4.33
N ALA A 198 -2.63 20.56 4.23
CA ALA A 198 -3.54 21.66 3.88
C ALA A 198 -3.47 22.79 4.91
N SER A 199 -3.40 22.46 6.20
CA SER A 199 -3.28 23.45 7.28
C SER A 199 -2.00 24.30 7.20
N ARG A 200 -0.93 23.77 6.58
CA ARG A 200 0.38 24.44 6.48
C ARG A 200 0.53 25.32 5.24
N ARG A 201 -0.20 25.05 4.15
CA ARG A 201 0.05 25.68 2.83
C ARG A 201 -1.16 26.38 2.20
N GLY A 202 -2.34 26.34 2.82
CA GLY A 202 -3.57 27.00 2.33
C GLY A 202 -4.23 26.34 1.11
N ASP A 203 -3.44 25.73 0.22
CA ASP A 203 -3.88 25.22 -1.09
C ASP A 203 -3.87 23.69 -1.23
N GLY A 204 -3.42 22.96 -0.19
CA GLY A 204 -3.18 21.51 -0.25
C GLY A 204 -2.01 21.11 -1.16
N PRO A 205 -1.27 20.03 -0.87
CA PRO A 205 -0.11 19.65 -1.68
C PRO A 205 -0.52 18.90 -2.95
N LYS A 206 0.34 18.93 -3.98
CA LYS A 206 0.23 18.00 -5.11
C LYS A 206 0.84 16.66 -4.70
N MET A 207 0.06 15.60 -4.81
CA MET A 207 0.43 14.24 -4.38
C MET A 207 0.27 13.25 -5.53
N MET A 208 1.22 12.34 -5.70
CA MET A 208 1.08 11.16 -6.56
C MET A 208 0.67 9.98 -5.69
N LEU A 209 -0.37 9.26 -6.10
CA LEU A 209 -0.87 8.08 -5.39
C LEU A 209 -0.55 6.84 -6.22
N LYS A 210 0.17 5.86 -5.65
CA LYS A 210 0.41 4.55 -6.25
C LYS A 210 -0.15 3.48 -5.31
N LEU A 211 -1.25 2.88 -5.73
CA LEU A 211 -1.95 1.80 -5.04
C LEU A 211 -2.51 0.82 -6.07
N GLY A 212 -2.89 -0.38 -5.61
CA GLY A 212 -3.67 -1.33 -6.38
C GLY A 212 -4.95 -0.70 -6.92
N ALA A 213 -5.32 -1.08 -8.14
CA ALA A 213 -6.40 -0.43 -8.88
C ALA A 213 -7.74 -0.39 -8.13
N SER A 214 -8.06 -1.43 -7.36
CA SER A 214 -9.26 -1.51 -6.53
C SER A 214 -9.40 -0.36 -5.53
N HIS A 215 -8.30 0.19 -5.03
CA HIS A 215 -8.30 1.32 -4.09
C HIS A 215 -8.54 2.68 -4.78
N LEU A 216 -8.34 2.76 -6.10
CA LEU A 216 -8.36 4.00 -6.87
C LEU A 216 -9.56 4.16 -7.83
N VAL A 217 -10.46 3.17 -7.90
CA VAL A 217 -11.73 3.28 -8.64
C VAL A 217 -12.57 4.44 -8.10
N ARG A 218 -12.99 5.37 -8.99
CA ARG A 218 -14.03 6.36 -8.65
C ARG A 218 -15.38 5.66 -8.48
N GLY A 219 -15.86 5.60 -7.24
CA GLY A 219 -17.13 4.98 -6.88
C GLY A 219 -16.96 3.61 -6.21
N ARG A 220 -17.89 2.70 -6.47
CA ARG A 220 -17.91 1.35 -5.89
C ARG A 220 -16.89 0.47 -6.59
N ASN A 221 -15.89 -0.03 -5.86
CA ASN A 221 -14.79 -0.81 -6.40
C ASN A 221 -15.13 -2.30 -6.62
N MET A 222 -14.12 -3.10 -6.97
CA MET A 222 -14.23 -4.54 -7.30
C MET A 222 -14.58 -5.44 -6.11
N VAL A 223 -14.47 -4.92 -4.88
CA VAL A 223 -14.86 -5.61 -3.65
C VAL A 223 -16.08 -4.97 -2.99
N GLU A 224 -16.83 -4.18 -3.77
CA GLU A 224 -18.11 -3.61 -3.38
C GLU A 224 -18.03 -2.62 -2.20
N THR A 225 -16.92 -1.86 -2.14
CA THR A 225 -16.69 -0.79 -1.15
C THR A 225 -16.41 0.56 -1.83
N PHE A 226 -16.54 1.65 -1.06
CA PHE A 226 -16.16 3.00 -1.49
C PHE A 226 -14.85 3.38 -0.82
N ASP A 227 -13.76 3.26 -1.57
CA ASP A 227 -12.41 3.46 -1.06
C ASP A 227 -11.90 4.89 -1.34
N LEU A 228 -10.59 5.06 -1.41
CA LEU A 228 -9.89 6.30 -1.66
C LEU A 228 -10.24 6.90 -3.02
N GLY A 229 -10.36 6.09 -4.07
CA GLY A 229 -10.77 6.55 -5.41
C GLY A 229 -12.11 7.28 -5.45
N ALA A 230 -13.03 6.97 -4.54
CA ALA A 230 -14.30 7.68 -4.39
C ALA A 230 -14.17 8.99 -3.58
N LEU A 231 -13.13 9.15 -2.77
CA LEU A 231 -12.89 10.32 -1.93
C LEU A 231 -12.05 11.40 -2.63
N LEU A 232 -11.04 11.00 -3.40
CA LEU A 232 -10.04 11.92 -3.97
C LEU A 232 -10.63 13.02 -4.85
N PRO A 233 -11.60 12.74 -5.77
CA PRO A 233 -12.19 13.80 -6.59
C PRO A 233 -12.90 14.86 -5.76
N GLU A 234 -13.59 14.47 -4.68
CA GLU A 234 -14.31 15.38 -3.80
C GLU A 234 -13.35 16.26 -2.99
N ILE A 235 -12.28 15.68 -2.44
CA ILE A 235 -11.26 16.44 -1.71
C ILE A 235 -10.54 17.42 -2.64
N ALA A 236 -10.22 17.00 -3.85
CA ALA A 236 -9.61 17.90 -4.84
C ALA A 236 -10.57 19.03 -5.21
N ALA A 237 -11.85 18.73 -5.47
CA ALA A 237 -12.86 19.73 -5.82
C ALA A 237 -13.07 20.75 -4.70
N MET A 238 -13.09 20.32 -3.43
CA MET A 238 -13.17 21.22 -2.27
C MET A 238 -11.98 22.18 -2.15
N ALA A 239 -10.85 21.87 -2.78
CA ALA A 239 -9.65 22.71 -2.81
C ALA A 239 -9.44 23.41 -4.16
N ASP A 240 -10.47 23.47 -5.02
CA ASP A 240 -10.40 23.99 -6.39
C ASP A 240 -9.29 23.32 -7.24
N LYS A 241 -8.97 22.06 -6.93
CA LYS A 241 -8.00 21.22 -7.64
C LYS A 241 -8.72 20.12 -8.42
N ARG A 242 -7.93 19.33 -9.16
CA ARG A 242 -8.42 18.21 -9.98
C ARG A 242 -7.59 16.96 -9.71
N THR A 243 -8.22 15.81 -9.92
CA THR A 243 -7.53 14.51 -9.96
C THR A 243 -7.42 14.03 -11.40
N VAL A 244 -6.35 13.30 -11.69
CA VAL A 244 -6.22 12.48 -12.91
C VAL A 244 -5.94 11.07 -12.45
N SER A 245 -6.73 10.09 -12.91
CA SER A 245 -6.57 8.69 -12.51
C SER A 245 -6.17 7.81 -13.70
N LEU A 246 -5.13 7.00 -13.48
CA LEU A 246 -4.55 6.10 -14.46
C LEU A 246 -4.69 4.66 -13.99
N PHE A 247 -5.33 3.82 -14.79
CA PHE A 247 -5.38 2.37 -14.58
C PHE A 247 -4.26 1.71 -15.37
N VAL A 248 -3.36 0.98 -14.71
CA VAL A 248 -2.18 0.39 -15.35
C VAL A 248 -2.34 -1.12 -15.37
N VAL A 249 -2.18 -1.74 -16.55
CA VAL A 249 -2.34 -3.18 -16.75
C VAL A 249 -1.20 -3.75 -17.60
N PRO A 250 -0.80 -5.01 -17.39
CA PRO A 250 0.14 -5.68 -18.27
C PRO A 250 -0.49 -5.90 -19.65
N GLY A 251 0.29 -5.65 -20.72
CA GLY A 251 -0.10 -5.97 -22.08
C GLY A 251 0.13 -7.45 -22.44
N PRO A 252 -0.34 -7.91 -23.62
CA PRO A 252 -0.16 -9.27 -24.09
C PRO A 252 1.29 -9.76 -23.96
N GLY A 253 1.48 -10.98 -23.45
CA GLY A 253 2.79 -11.61 -23.30
C GLY A 253 3.69 -11.03 -22.20
N SER A 254 3.24 -10.00 -21.46
CA SER A 254 4.02 -9.42 -20.38
C SER A 254 4.04 -10.33 -19.15
N MET A 255 5.08 -10.16 -18.34
CA MET A 255 5.30 -10.86 -17.08
C MET A 255 5.20 -9.88 -15.92
N THR A 256 4.82 -10.39 -14.75
CA THR A 256 4.67 -9.63 -13.51
C THR A 256 5.31 -10.39 -12.35
N ALA A 257 5.76 -9.68 -11.33
CA ALA A 257 6.20 -10.28 -10.09
C ALA A 257 5.00 -10.49 -9.14
N VAL A 258 4.93 -11.66 -8.52
CA VAL A 258 3.89 -12.01 -7.54
C VAL A 258 4.57 -12.48 -6.26
N LEU A 259 4.10 -11.99 -5.12
CA LEU A 259 4.59 -12.43 -3.82
C LEU A 259 4.26 -13.92 -3.60
N ASN A 260 5.27 -14.72 -3.34
CA ASN A 260 5.13 -16.06 -2.78
C ASN A 260 5.14 -15.97 -1.25
N PRO A 261 3.99 -16.13 -0.58
CA PRO A 261 3.90 -15.94 0.86
C PRO A 261 4.52 -17.10 1.66
N THR A 262 4.90 -18.21 1.01
CA THR A 262 5.50 -19.40 1.65
C THR A 262 6.94 -19.14 2.09
N ASN A 263 7.69 -18.41 1.29
CA ASN A 263 9.10 -18.08 1.51
C ASN A 263 9.39 -16.57 1.53
N TRP A 264 8.35 -15.75 1.31
CA TRP A 264 8.41 -14.30 1.30
C TRP A 264 9.39 -13.77 0.25
N THR A 265 9.24 -14.25 -0.99
CA THR A 265 10.02 -13.85 -2.17
C THR A 265 9.10 -13.51 -3.32
N TYR A 266 9.59 -12.80 -4.33
CA TYR A 266 8.81 -12.52 -5.54
C TYR A 266 9.13 -13.56 -6.61
N ILE A 267 8.09 -14.08 -7.26
CA ILE A 267 8.22 -15.02 -8.38
C ILE A 267 7.62 -14.43 -9.64
N GLU A 268 8.24 -14.75 -10.77
CA GLU A 268 7.72 -14.40 -12.07
C GLU A 268 6.42 -15.16 -12.36
N ALA A 269 5.41 -14.45 -12.85
CA ALA A 269 4.15 -15.01 -13.31
C ALA A 269 3.67 -14.28 -14.58
N PRO A 270 2.92 -14.96 -15.47
CA PRO A 270 2.27 -14.29 -16.58
C PRO A 270 1.42 -13.11 -16.08
N GLY A 271 1.55 -11.96 -16.75
CA GLY A 271 0.77 -10.76 -16.46
C GLY A 271 -0.71 -11.04 -16.63
N LYS A 272 -1.35 -11.40 -15.53
CA LYS A 272 -2.79 -11.60 -15.44
C LYS A 272 -3.31 -10.61 -14.42
N ASP A 273 -3.96 -9.58 -14.92
CA ASP A 273 -4.74 -8.73 -14.04
C ASP A 273 -6.16 -9.28 -13.94
N SER A 274 -6.55 -9.72 -12.73
CA SER A 274 -7.94 -10.10 -12.45
C SER A 274 -8.91 -8.94 -12.72
N TYR A 275 -8.44 -7.70 -12.67
CA TYR A 275 -9.22 -6.50 -12.99
C TYR A 275 -9.43 -6.29 -14.49
N ALA A 276 -8.70 -6.99 -15.36
CA ALA A 276 -8.79 -6.87 -16.81
C ALA A 276 -9.72 -7.90 -17.47
N LYS A 277 -10.39 -8.76 -16.68
CA LYS A 277 -11.17 -9.91 -17.18
C LYS A 277 -12.24 -9.53 -18.21
N ASP A 278 -12.88 -8.38 -18.04
CA ASP A 278 -13.94 -7.88 -18.92
C ASP A 278 -13.48 -6.72 -19.84
N LEU A 279 -12.17 -6.50 -19.95
CA LEU A 279 -11.59 -5.40 -20.73
C LEU A 279 -11.13 -5.83 -22.12
N GLY A 280 -11.43 -7.05 -22.57
CA GLY A 280 -10.92 -7.62 -23.83
C GLY A 280 -10.99 -6.66 -25.01
N ALA A 281 -12.16 -6.08 -25.30
CA ALA A 281 -12.30 -5.14 -26.42
C ALA A 281 -11.45 -3.86 -26.31
N VAL A 282 -11.13 -3.42 -25.09
CA VAL A 282 -10.25 -2.26 -24.85
C VAL A 282 -8.77 -2.68 -24.92
N MET A 283 -8.45 -3.88 -24.43
CA MET A 283 -7.11 -4.47 -24.49
C MET A 283 -6.70 -4.81 -25.92
N ASP A 284 -7.63 -5.26 -26.75
CA ASP A 284 -7.41 -5.57 -28.17
C ASP A 284 -7.07 -4.33 -29.02
N ALA A 285 -7.32 -3.12 -28.49
CA ALA A 285 -6.93 -1.86 -29.12
C ALA A 285 -5.49 -1.44 -28.77
N ALA A 286 -4.79 -2.17 -27.90
CA ALA A 286 -3.40 -1.89 -27.55
C ALA A 286 -2.44 -2.28 -28.69
N PHE A 287 -1.34 -1.54 -28.81
CA PHE A 287 -0.25 -1.88 -29.72
C PHE A 287 0.54 -3.09 -29.19
N ASP A 288 0.92 -3.97 -30.10
CA ASP A 288 1.68 -5.19 -29.80
C ASP A 288 3.15 -4.93 -29.43
N ASP A 289 3.71 -3.78 -29.83
CA ASP A 289 5.13 -3.45 -29.72
C ASP A 289 5.42 -2.19 -28.89
N GLY A 290 4.43 -1.68 -28.16
CA GLY A 290 4.61 -0.46 -27.38
C GLY A 290 3.57 -0.25 -26.28
N PHE A 291 3.92 0.60 -25.33
CA PHE A 291 2.97 1.05 -24.30
C PHE A 291 1.84 1.83 -24.95
N THR A 292 0.61 1.51 -24.59
CA THR A 292 -0.59 2.17 -25.14
C THR A 292 -1.33 2.91 -24.04
N LEU A 293 -1.50 4.22 -24.23
CA LEU A 293 -2.34 5.05 -23.37
C LEU A 293 -3.71 5.26 -24.04
N ILE A 294 -4.76 4.77 -23.41
CA ILE A 294 -6.15 4.83 -23.89
C ILE A 294 -6.92 5.84 -23.04
N ASP A 295 -7.56 6.82 -23.68
CA ASP A 295 -8.44 7.79 -23.01
C ASP A 295 -9.82 7.19 -22.75
N LEU A 296 -10.06 6.78 -21.51
CA LEU A 296 -11.33 6.17 -21.10
C LEU A 296 -12.47 7.19 -21.03
N ARG A 297 -12.16 8.48 -20.89
CA ARG A 297 -13.18 9.54 -20.81
C ARG A 297 -13.97 9.63 -22.12
N ALA A 298 -13.30 9.41 -23.24
CA ALA A 298 -13.91 9.38 -24.57
C ALA A 298 -14.95 8.25 -24.69
N LEU A 299 -14.84 7.19 -23.89
CA LEU A 299 -15.75 6.04 -23.91
C LEU A 299 -17.00 6.25 -23.04
N ARG A 300 -16.98 7.17 -22.07
CA ARG A 300 -18.09 7.39 -21.13
C ARG A 300 -19.43 7.70 -21.80
N PRO A 301 -19.53 8.55 -22.85
CA PRO A 301 -20.80 8.81 -23.54
C PRO A 301 -21.37 7.58 -24.27
N HIS A 302 -20.51 6.59 -24.58
CA HIS A 302 -20.89 5.35 -25.24
C HIS A 302 -21.31 4.26 -24.24
N MET A 303 -21.02 4.44 -22.96
CA MET A 303 -21.43 3.54 -21.88
C MET A 303 -22.89 3.79 -21.48
N ARG A 304 -23.82 3.40 -22.35
CA ARG A 304 -25.27 3.50 -22.11
C ARG A 304 -25.69 2.54 -20.99
N PRO A 305 -26.79 2.81 -20.25
CA PRO A 305 -27.21 2.00 -19.11
C PRO A 305 -27.27 0.49 -19.38
N GLN A 306 -27.83 0.08 -20.53
CA GLN A 306 -27.94 -1.33 -20.89
C GLN A 306 -26.57 -2.00 -21.09
N LEU A 307 -25.60 -1.27 -21.65
CA LEU A 307 -24.24 -1.77 -21.84
C LEU A 307 -23.50 -1.83 -20.50
N ALA A 308 -23.70 -0.83 -19.64
CA ALA A 308 -23.12 -0.79 -18.30
C ALA A 308 -23.61 -1.94 -17.42
N ASP A 309 -24.91 -2.26 -17.49
CA ASP A 309 -25.50 -3.38 -16.75
C ASP A 309 -25.01 -4.73 -17.25
N ALA A 310 -24.80 -4.87 -18.57
CA ALA A 310 -24.27 -6.09 -19.18
C ALA A 310 -22.77 -6.30 -18.93
N HIS A 311 -22.01 -5.22 -18.71
CA HIS A 311 -20.55 -5.23 -18.53
C HIS A 311 -20.14 -4.36 -17.35
N VAL A 312 -20.54 -4.77 -16.14
CA VAL A 312 -20.37 -3.99 -14.91
C VAL A 312 -18.90 -3.64 -14.64
N ASP A 313 -17.97 -4.57 -14.85
CA ASP A 313 -16.55 -4.35 -14.60
C ASP A 313 -15.94 -3.35 -15.61
N LEU A 314 -16.31 -3.47 -16.89
CA LEU A 314 -15.92 -2.51 -17.93
C LEU A 314 -16.44 -1.10 -17.62
N ALA A 315 -17.72 -0.98 -17.24
CA ALA A 315 -18.30 0.30 -16.83
C ALA A 315 -17.60 0.87 -15.60
N ARG A 316 -17.30 0.02 -14.61
CA ARG A 316 -16.57 0.40 -13.40
C ARG A 316 -15.19 0.97 -13.74
N ILE A 317 -14.46 0.41 -14.70
CA ILE A 317 -13.16 0.93 -15.14
C ILE A 317 -13.31 2.23 -15.94
N ILE A 318 -14.21 2.29 -16.93
CA ILE A 318 -14.41 3.49 -17.79
C ILE A 318 -14.84 4.72 -16.98
N HIS A 319 -15.70 4.52 -15.98
CA HIS A 319 -16.13 5.60 -15.09
C HIS A 319 -15.17 5.81 -13.91
N GLY A 320 -14.46 4.75 -13.50
CA GLY A 320 -13.50 4.76 -12.40
C GLY A 320 -12.21 5.51 -12.69
N PHE A 321 -11.73 5.45 -13.94
CA PHE A 321 -10.44 6.00 -14.35
C PHE A 321 -10.56 7.00 -15.51
N ASP A 322 -9.58 7.88 -15.66
CA ASP A 322 -9.49 8.78 -16.83
C ASP A 322 -8.76 8.13 -17.99
N TYR A 323 -7.70 7.39 -17.70
CA TYR A 323 -6.88 6.73 -18.70
C TYR A 323 -6.59 5.29 -18.30
N MET A 324 -6.33 4.44 -19.30
CA MET A 324 -5.74 3.12 -19.12
C MET A 324 -4.38 3.08 -19.82
N LEU A 325 -3.34 2.59 -19.14
CA LEU A 325 -2.02 2.34 -19.70
C LEU A 325 -1.79 0.84 -19.78
N VAL A 326 -1.69 0.34 -21.01
CA VAL A 326 -1.32 -1.04 -21.30
C VAL A 326 0.19 -1.10 -21.48
N LEU A 327 0.88 -1.83 -20.61
CA LEU A 327 2.33 -1.99 -20.60
C LEU A 327 2.72 -3.29 -21.31
N THR A 328 2.87 -3.24 -22.63
CA THR A 328 3.32 -4.40 -23.44
C THR A 328 4.82 -4.62 -23.30
N GLY A 329 5.25 -5.88 -23.21
CA GLY A 329 6.67 -6.25 -23.09
C GLY A 329 7.26 -6.07 -21.69
N GLY A 330 6.40 -5.93 -20.67
CA GLY A 330 6.86 -5.87 -19.27
C GLY A 330 7.52 -7.18 -18.83
N THR A 331 8.60 -7.08 -18.08
CA THR A 331 9.22 -8.20 -17.36
C THR A 331 8.78 -8.18 -15.91
N ALA A 332 8.87 -9.32 -15.22
CA ALA A 332 8.67 -9.35 -13.79
C ALA A 332 9.72 -8.46 -13.10
N SER A 333 9.28 -7.70 -12.10
CA SER A 333 10.17 -6.93 -11.23
C SER A 333 11.17 -7.82 -10.51
N GLY A 334 12.38 -7.31 -10.31
CA GLY A 334 13.40 -7.96 -9.49
C GLY A 334 13.03 -7.96 -8.01
N GLU A 335 13.55 -8.90 -7.24
CA GLU A 335 13.58 -8.78 -5.77
C GLU A 335 14.74 -7.87 -5.38
N LEU A 336 14.51 -6.92 -4.46
CA LEU A 336 15.58 -6.02 -4.01
C LEU A 336 16.63 -6.85 -3.27
N ASP A 337 17.83 -6.98 -3.87
CA ASP A 337 18.94 -7.65 -3.22
C ASP A 337 19.34 -6.87 -1.94
N HIS A 338 19.28 -7.57 -0.81
CA HIS A 338 19.61 -7.05 0.50
C HIS A 338 20.57 -8.02 1.20
N PHE A 339 21.53 -7.49 1.96
CA PHE A 339 22.56 -8.26 2.67
C PHE A 339 21.95 -9.06 3.84
N ALA A 340 21.16 -10.09 3.56
CA ALA A 340 20.74 -11.05 4.56
C ALA A 340 21.60 -12.32 4.41
N PRO A 341 22.17 -12.88 5.50
CA PRO A 341 22.58 -14.28 5.47
C PRO A 341 21.35 -15.14 5.14
N PRO A 342 21.53 -16.34 4.56
CA PRO A 342 20.41 -17.19 4.16
C PRO A 342 19.43 -17.32 5.32
N ARG A 343 18.14 -17.14 5.05
CA ARG A 343 17.02 -17.30 5.99
C ARG A 343 16.97 -18.78 6.44
N SER A 344 17.96 -19.23 7.21
CA SER A 344 18.09 -20.60 7.68
C SER A 344 17.41 -20.74 9.03
N VAL A 345 16.50 -21.70 9.07
CA VAL A 345 15.92 -22.27 10.27
C VAL A 345 17.05 -22.94 11.07
N GLU A 346 17.35 -22.42 12.26
CA GLU A 346 17.86 -23.23 13.37
C GLU A 346 16.92 -23.10 14.56
#